data_AF-G4MMI3-F1
#
_entry.id   AF-G4MMI3-F1
#
_cell.length_a   1.000
_cell.length_b   1.000
_cell.length_c   1.000
_cell.angle_alpha   90.00
_cell.angle_beta   90.00
_cell.angle_gamma   90.00
#
_symmetry.space_group_name_H-M   'P 1'
#
loop_
_entity.id
_entity.type
_entity.pdbx_description
1 polymer ?
#
loop_
_entity_poly.entity_id
_entity_poly.type
_entity_poly.pdbx_seq_one_letter_code
_entity_poly.pdbx_strand_id
1 'polypeptide(L)'
;MEPASRRHFFKHGGQDPSIGLNSAEIQECHWCQLRSFANHEKYPISIINTTKDGASLPPDFRFISERILGEGVSRAEASFLSGCECTSNEDCMYGGCECLSDLPDSGLESDGDADFRRSRNNRIKKFAYYSSGERAGLLRESYLDTRTAIYECHEQCSCGPDCPNRVVERGRTLPLQIFRTDDGRGWGVRATVDIKCGQFVDTYIGEVITDSEAVERRKATRKKDLYLFDLDKFWEVIQDDQSRLVIDGEYRSGPSRFFNHSCDPNMRIFARVGAHAELNLHDLAFFAIRDISNGEELTFDYVDGQVLPDGESLDDECLCKSTNCRGVLWS
;
A
#
# COMPACT_ATOMS: atom_id res chain seq x y z
N MET A 1 -27.11 -5.51 -14.10
CA MET A 1 -25.73 -5.75 -14.55
C MET A 1 -25.34 -4.61 -15.47
N GLU A 2 -24.36 -3.82 -15.06
CA GLU A 2 -23.90 -2.62 -15.77
C GLU A 2 -23.30 -2.94 -17.15
N PRO A 3 -23.29 -1.99 -18.11
CA PRO A 3 -22.75 -2.23 -19.46
C PRO A 3 -21.30 -2.71 -19.47
N ALA A 4 -20.43 -2.15 -18.64
CA ALA A 4 -19.01 -2.53 -18.53
C ALA A 4 -18.84 -3.95 -17.95
N SER A 5 -19.55 -4.26 -16.86
CA SER A 5 -19.61 -5.61 -16.28
C SER A 5 -20.16 -6.63 -17.29
N ARG A 6 -21.26 -6.32 -17.96
CA ARG A 6 -21.86 -7.18 -19.00
C ARG A 6 -20.86 -7.46 -20.12
N ARG A 7 -20.17 -6.43 -20.62
CA ARG A 7 -19.21 -6.60 -21.72
C ARG A 7 -18.08 -7.55 -21.34
N HIS A 8 -17.54 -7.43 -20.12
CA HIS A 8 -16.59 -8.40 -19.58
C HIS A 8 -17.16 -9.83 -19.57
N PHE A 9 -18.27 -10.04 -18.85
CA PHE A 9 -18.82 -11.40 -18.67
C PHE A 9 -19.26 -12.06 -19.98
N PHE A 10 -19.77 -11.30 -20.95
CA PHE A 10 -20.29 -11.84 -22.21
C PHE A 10 -19.26 -11.91 -23.35
N LYS A 11 -18.16 -11.14 -23.31
CA LYS A 11 -17.15 -11.13 -24.39
C LYS A 11 -15.77 -11.63 -23.99
N HIS A 12 -15.35 -11.41 -22.74
CA HIS A 12 -13.98 -11.69 -22.29
C HIS A 12 -13.92 -12.83 -21.27
N GLY A 13 -14.96 -12.95 -20.42
CA GLY A 13 -14.99 -13.88 -19.29
C GLY A 13 -14.97 -15.36 -19.65
N GLY A 14 -15.18 -15.71 -20.92
CA GLY A 14 -15.18 -17.08 -21.44
C GLY A 14 -14.12 -17.38 -22.50
N GLN A 15 -13.12 -16.51 -22.71
CA GLN A 15 -12.13 -16.62 -23.81
C GLN A 15 -12.81 -16.85 -25.17
N ASP A 16 -13.62 -15.90 -25.65
CA ASP A 16 -14.12 -15.95 -27.03
C ASP A 16 -12.92 -16.09 -27.99
N PRO A 17 -12.79 -17.21 -28.73
CA PRO A 17 -11.62 -17.46 -29.59
C PRO A 17 -11.47 -16.43 -30.72
N SER A 18 -12.52 -15.64 -31.00
CA SER A 18 -12.51 -14.59 -32.01
C SER A 18 -11.87 -13.28 -31.52
N ILE A 19 -11.69 -13.10 -30.22
CA ILE A 19 -11.04 -11.92 -29.62
C ILE A 19 -9.63 -12.33 -29.19
N GLY A 20 -8.63 -11.96 -29.99
CA GLY A 20 -7.23 -12.22 -29.64
C GLY A 20 -6.88 -11.61 -28.27
N LEU A 21 -6.10 -12.35 -27.47
CA LEU A 21 -5.70 -11.99 -26.09
C LEU A 21 -5.03 -10.61 -25.96
N ASN A 22 -4.53 -10.05 -27.08
CA ASN A 22 -3.84 -8.76 -27.15
C ASN A 22 -4.68 -7.64 -27.79
N SER A 23 -6.00 -7.77 -27.85
CA SER A 23 -6.85 -6.68 -28.35
C SER A 23 -6.83 -5.49 -27.39
N ALA A 24 -6.89 -4.26 -27.93
CA ALA A 24 -7.05 -3.04 -27.13
C ALA A 24 -8.25 -3.15 -26.18
N GLU A 25 -9.31 -3.85 -26.61
CA GLU A 25 -10.50 -4.09 -25.80
C GLU A 25 -10.22 -4.86 -24.49
N ILE A 26 -9.30 -5.85 -24.49
CA ILE A 26 -8.90 -6.58 -23.29
C ILE A 26 -8.01 -5.71 -22.39
N GLN A 27 -7.09 -4.96 -23.00
CA GLN A 27 -6.17 -4.08 -22.27
C GLN A 27 -6.87 -2.91 -21.58
N GLU A 28 -8.01 -2.46 -22.09
CA GLU A 28 -8.81 -1.39 -21.49
C GLU A 28 -9.85 -1.91 -20.47
N CYS A 29 -10.05 -3.23 -20.38
CA CYS A 29 -11.03 -3.81 -19.47
C CYS A 29 -10.47 -3.99 -18.06
N HIS A 30 -11.03 -3.26 -17.08
CA HIS A 30 -10.62 -3.35 -15.66
C HIS A 30 -10.65 -4.78 -15.09
N TRP A 31 -11.66 -5.58 -15.44
CA TRP A 31 -11.74 -6.97 -14.95
C TRP A 31 -10.66 -7.87 -15.56
N CYS A 32 -10.27 -7.65 -16.82
CA CYS A 32 -9.15 -8.38 -17.42
C CYS A 32 -7.82 -7.99 -16.77
N GLN A 33 -7.60 -6.71 -16.51
CA GLN A 33 -6.42 -6.21 -15.80
C GLN A 33 -6.32 -6.81 -14.39
N LEU A 34 -7.42 -6.80 -13.62
CA LEU A 34 -7.42 -7.41 -12.28
C LEU A 34 -7.14 -8.91 -12.33
N ARG A 35 -7.68 -9.63 -13.32
CA ARG A 35 -7.46 -11.07 -13.51
C ARG A 35 -6.04 -11.42 -13.93
N SER A 36 -5.29 -10.48 -14.52
CA SER A 36 -3.89 -10.72 -14.90
C SER A 36 -2.92 -10.60 -13.73
N PHE A 37 -3.37 -10.16 -12.55
CA PHE A 37 -2.52 -10.12 -11.36
C PHE A 37 -2.16 -11.54 -10.92
N ALA A 38 -0.87 -11.78 -10.65
CA ALA A 38 -0.35 -13.12 -10.34
C ALA A 38 -1.06 -13.79 -9.14
N ASN A 39 -1.51 -12.99 -8.16
CA ASN A 39 -2.19 -13.49 -6.97
C ASN A 39 -3.73 -13.47 -7.07
N HIS A 40 -4.32 -13.11 -8.23
CA HIS A 40 -5.78 -12.92 -8.36
C HIS A 40 -6.57 -14.21 -8.09
N GLU A 41 -6.06 -15.37 -8.50
CA GLU A 41 -6.74 -16.65 -8.29
C GLU A 41 -6.92 -16.96 -6.80
N LYS A 42 -5.90 -16.65 -5.99
CA LYS A 42 -5.90 -16.91 -4.55
C LYS A 42 -6.57 -15.78 -3.76
N TYR A 43 -6.32 -14.54 -4.17
CA TYR A 43 -6.78 -13.32 -3.50
C TYR A 43 -7.43 -12.38 -4.52
N PRO A 44 -8.65 -12.66 -4.97
CA PRO A 44 -9.28 -11.90 -6.04
C PRO A 44 -9.54 -10.45 -5.65
N ILE A 45 -9.64 -9.59 -6.67
CA ILE A 45 -10.21 -8.24 -6.55
C ILE A 45 -11.50 -8.24 -7.36
N SER A 46 -12.60 -7.85 -6.72
CA SER A 46 -13.90 -7.70 -7.38
C SER A 46 -14.34 -6.24 -7.42
N ILE A 47 -15.13 -5.87 -8.42
CA ILE A 47 -15.75 -4.56 -8.53
C ILE A 47 -17.26 -4.77 -8.51
N ILE A 48 -17.96 -4.09 -7.60
CA ILE A 48 -19.42 -4.15 -7.50
C ILE A 48 -20.03 -2.75 -7.41
N ASN A 49 -21.14 -2.57 -8.11
CA ASN A 49 -22.02 -1.43 -7.87
C ASN A 49 -23.43 -1.94 -7.59
N THR A 50 -23.88 -1.77 -6.36
CA THR A 50 -25.25 -2.08 -5.92
C THR A 50 -26.10 -0.82 -5.78
N THR A 51 -25.51 0.36 -5.86
CA THR A 51 -26.26 1.61 -5.91
C THR A 51 -26.85 1.72 -7.32
N LYS A 52 -28.10 2.18 -7.45
CA LYS A 52 -28.77 2.27 -8.75
C LYS A 52 -28.35 3.52 -9.53
N ASP A 53 -27.17 4.07 -9.24
CA ASP A 53 -26.66 5.32 -9.81
C ASP A 53 -26.02 5.13 -11.20
N GLY A 54 -25.71 3.88 -11.58
CA GLY A 54 -25.11 3.54 -12.87
C GLY A 54 -23.66 3.99 -13.01
N ALA A 55 -22.99 4.37 -11.92
CA ALA A 55 -21.59 4.79 -11.94
C ALA A 55 -20.67 3.61 -12.29
N SER A 56 -19.69 3.88 -13.15
CA SER A 56 -18.58 2.96 -13.43
C SER A 56 -17.27 3.56 -12.93
N LEU A 57 -16.22 2.74 -12.84
CA LEU A 57 -14.86 3.26 -12.67
C LEU A 57 -14.49 4.16 -13.88
N PRO A 58 -13.57 5.13 -13.69
CA PRO A 58 -13.11 5.99 -14.78
C PRO A 58 -12.58 5.17 -15.96
N PRO A 59 -13.03 5.42 -17.20
CA PRO A 59 -12.69 4.58 -18.35
C PRO A 59 -11.22 4.70 -18.79
N ASP A 60 -10.53 5.75 -18.36
CA ASP A 60 -9.12 6.04 -18.57
C ASP A 60 -8.20 5.45 -17.49
N PHE A 61 -8.75 5.09 -16.33
CA PHE A 61 -8.00 4.45 -15.24
C PHE A 61 -7.54 3.03 -15.62
N ARG A 62 -6.33 2.62 -15.20
CA ARG A 62 -5.77 1.29 -15.44
C ARG A 62 -5.27 0.68 -14.14
N PHE A 63 -5.60 -0.58 -13.90
CA PHE A 63 -5.02 -1.34 -12.81
C PHE A 63 -3.60 -1.80 -13.14
N ILE A 64 -2.68 -1.59 -12.21
CA ILE A 64 -1.28 -2.07 -12.26
C ILE A 64 -0.98 -2.88 -10.99
N SER A 65 -0.07 -3.85 -11.06
CA SER A 65 0.33 -4.66 -9.91
C SER A 65 1.63 -4.19 -9.27
N GLU A 66 2.37 -3.32 -9.94
CA GLU A 66 3.65 -2.77 -9.52
C GLU A 66 3.70 -1.28 -9.89
N ARG A 67 4.52 -0.50 -9.17
CA ARG A 67 4.76 0.91 -9.48
C ARG A 67 5.44 1.09 -10.84
N ILE A 68 5.18 2.22 -11.48
CA ILE A 68 5.84 2.62 -12.73
C ILE A 68 6.79 3.77 -12.41
N LEU A 69 8.05 3.71 -12.87
CA LEU A 69 8.97 4.84 -12.71
C LEU A 69 8.76 5.81 -13.89
N GLY A 70 8.42 7.04 -13.57
CA GLY A 70 8.25 8.13 -14.52
C GLY A 70 9.58 8.67 -15.04
N GLU A 71 9.50 9.63 -15.96
CA GLU A 71 10.67 10.30 -16.50
C GLU A 71 11.48 11.01 -15.40
N GLY A 72 12.81 10.88 -15.45
CA GLY A 72 13.70 11.46 -14.44
C GLY A 72 13.82 10.66 -13.14
N VAL A 73 13.02 9.59 -12.97
CA VAL A 73 13.10 8.71 -11.80
C VAL A 73 13.88 7.45 -12.17
N SER A 74 14.90 7.12 -11.38
CA SER A 74 15.73 5.93 -11.60
C SER A 74 16.00 5.20 -10.28
N ARG A 75 16.19 3.89 -10.37
CA ARG A 75 16.66 3.06 -9.26
C ARG A 75 18.15 3.29 -9.02
N ALA A 76 18.60 2.98 -7.81
CA ALA A 76 20.02 2.92 -7.53
C ALA A 76 20.69 1.86 -8.42
N GLU A 77 21.95 2.09 -8.82
CA GLU A 77 22.68 1.08 -9.58
C GLU A 77 22.86 -0.18 -8.74
N ALA A 78 22.82 -1.36 -9.39
CA ALA A 78 22.92 -2.65 -8.71
C ALA A 78 24.19 -2.79 -7.86
N SER A 79 25.26 -2.06 -8.18
CA SER A 79 26.50 -1.99 -7.41
C SER A 79 26.35 -1.38 -6.00
N PHE A 80 25.32 -0.55 -5.78
CA PHE A 80 25.01 0.07 -4.50
C PHE A 80 23.92 -0.68 -3.72
N LEU A 81 23.27 -1.66 -4.34
CA LEU A 81 22.25 -2.47 -3.68
C LEU A 81 22.91 -3.58 -2.84
N SER A 82 22.99 -3.36 -1.53
CA SER A 82 23.43 -4.39 -0.58
C SER A 82 22.23 -5.13 0.02
N GLY A 83 22.27 -6.45 -0.01
CA GLY A 83 21.33 -7.34 0.70
C GLY A 83 22.06 -8.15 1.77
N CYS A 84 21.30 -8.79 2.67
CA CYS A 84 21.92 -9.54 3.76
C CYS A 84 22.58 -10.85 3.30
N GLU A 85 23.65 -11.26 3.99
CA GLU A 85 24.31 -12.57 3.82
C GLU A 85 23.79 -13.65 4.81
N CYS A 86 22.56 -13.48 5.31
CA CYS A 86 21.97 -14.43 6.27
C CYS A 86 21.88 -15.85 5.68
N THR A 87 22.38 -16.84 6.43
CA THR A 87 22.40 -18.25 5.99
C THR A 87 21.06 -18.96 6.14
N SER A 88 20.17 -18.43 6.98
CA SER A 88 18.83 -18.94 7.19
C SER A 88 17.81 -17.79 7.19
N ASN A 89 16.57 -18.08 6.79
CA ASN A 89 15.47 -17.12 6.88
C ASN A 89 15.24 -16.66 8.33
N GLU A 90 15.56 -17.51 9.32
CA GLU A 90 15.39 -17.19 10.73
C GLU A 90 16.34 -16.06 11.17
N ASP A 91 17.57 -16.03 10.62
CA ASP A 91 18.57 -15.02 10.95
C ASP A 91 18.13 -13.59 10.60
N CYS A 92 17.27 -13.45 9.58
CA CYS A 92 16.70 -12.18 9.16
C CYS A 92 15.76 -11.54 10.19
N MET A 93 15.43 -12.23 11.29
CA MET A 93 14.62 -11.68 12.39
C MET A 93 15.46 -10.93 13.44
N TYR A 94 16.79 -11.06 13.41
CA TYR A 94 17.69 -10.63 14.47
C TYR A 94 18.65 -9.53 14.01
N GLY A 95 19.21 -8.77 14.96
CA GLY A 95 20.15 -7.67 14.67
C GLY A 95 21.49 -8.06 14.02
N GLY A 96 21.71 -9.33 13.69
CA GLY A 96 22.83 -9.73 12.83
C GLY A 96 22.53 -9.63 11.33
N CYS A 97 21.27 -9.35 10.96
CA CYS A 97 20.87 -9.12 9.58
C CYS A 97 21.13 -7.66 9.20
N GLU A 98 21.89 -7.43 8.12
CA GLU A 98 22.23 -6.10 7.61
C GLU A 98 21.01 -5.27 7.20
N CYS A 99 19.91 -5.92 6.79
CA CYS A 99 18.66 -5.21 6.48
C CYS A 99 18.09 -4.47 7.72
N LEU A 100 18.50 -4.84 8.94
CA LEU A 100 18.01 -4.25 10.19
C LEU A 100 19.04 -3.31 10.84
N SER A 101 20.11 -2.91 10.12
CA SER A 101 21.21 -2.09 10.65
C SER A 101 20.76 -0.74 11.20
N ASP A 102 19.73 -0.15 10.60
CA ASP A 102 19.25 1.20 10.92
C ASP A 102 18.26 1.22 12.09
N LEU A 103 17.87 0.04 12.59
CA LEU A 103 17.04 -0.09 13.78
C LEU A 103 17.90 -0.02 15.06
N PRO A 104 17.42 0.67 16.11
CA PRO A 104 18.16 0.84 17.35
C PRO A 104 18.49 -0.50 18.01
N ASP A 105 19.58 -0.53 18.78
CA ASP A 105 20.06 -1.76 19.44
C ASP A 105 19.12 -2.32 20.51
N SER A 106 18.38 -1.44 21.19
CA SER A 106 17.32 -1.84 22.12
C SER A 106 16.05 -2.35 21.44
N GLY A 107 15.94 -2.24 20.11
CA GLY A 107 14.68 -2.40 19.40
C GLY A 107 13.69 -1.28 19.75
N LEU A 108 12.44 -1.41 19.31
CA LEU A 108 11.37 -0.51 19.76
C LEU A 108 10.93 -0.95 21.16
N GLU A 109 11.36 -0.19 22.18
CA GLU A 109 11.03 -0.43 23.59
C GLU A 109 9.55 -0.16 23.88
N SER A 110 8.66 -1.09 23.54
CA SER A 110 7.24 -0.99 23.94
C SER A 110 6.51 -2.32 24.08
N ASP A 111 7.08 -3.44 23.65
CA ASP A 111 6.33 -4.68 23.65
C ASP A 111 6.58 -5.46 24.96
N GLY A 112 5.55 -5.52 25.81
CA GLY A 112 5.43 -6.50 26.91
C GLY A 112 5.29 -7.94 26.41
N ASP A 113 5.76 -8.22 25.19
CA ASP A 113 5.50 -9.42 24.43
C ASP A 113 6.42 -10.57 24.86
N ALA A 114 5.85 -11.76 24.90
CA ALA A 114 6.55 -12.99 25.23
C ALA A 114 7.59 -13.38 24.15
N ASP A 115 7.50 -12.88 22.92
CA ASP A 115 8.49 -13.12 21.86
C ASP A 115 9.85 -12.45 22.16
N PHE A 116 9.87 -11.45 23.07
CA PHE A 116 11.10 -10.87 23.65
C PHE A 116 11.73 -11.76 24.73
N ARG A 117 10.99 -12.73 25.29
CA ARG A 117 11.46 -13.58 26.39
C ARG A 117 12.20 -14.81 25.85
N ARG A 118 13.49 -14.59 25.61
CA ARG A 118 14.58 -15.60 25.53
C ARG A 118 14.41 -16.65 24.40
N SER A 119 14.90 -16.28 23.21
CA SER A 119 15.43 -17.29 22.27
C SER A 119 16.50 -18.15 22.97
N ARG A 120 16.65 -19.41 22.53
CA ARG A 120 17.62 -20.40 23.06
C ARG A 120 19.06 -19.85 23.19
N ASN A 121 19.39 -18.78 22.45
CA ASN A 121 20.72 -18.17 22.37
C ASN A 121 20.80 -16.70 22.87
N ASN A 122 19.82 -16.20 23.63
CA ASN A 122 19.81 -14.81 24.16
C ASN A 122 19.84 -13.70 23.09
N ARG A 123 19.51 -14.00 21.82
CA ARG A 123 19.36 -13.02 20.73
C ARG A 123 17.96 -12.41 20.74
N ILE A 124 17.86 -11.10 20.59
CA ILE A 124 16.60 -10.33 20.56
C ILE A 124 16.13 -10.20 19.10
N LYS A 125 14.86 -10.51 18.83
CA LYS A 125 14.24 -10.32 17.50
C LYS A 125 13.96 -8.84 17.28
N LYS A 126 14.57 -8.25 16.24
CA LYS A 126 14.49 -6.82 15.90
C LYS A 126 13.51 -6.50 14.76
N PHE A 127 13.23 -7.45 13.88
CA PHE A 127 12.38 -7.22 12.71
C PHE A 127 10.92 -6.85 13.07
N ALA A 128 10.19 -6.27 12.11
CA ALA A 128 8.92 -5.59 12.37
C ALA A 128 7.72 -6.52 12.66
N TYR A 129 7.86 -7.83 12.43
CA TYR A 129 6.73 -8.77 12.47
C TYR A 129 6.80 -9.72 13.66
N TYR A 130 5.65 -10.26 14.06
CA TYR A 130 5.61 -11.41 14.95
C TYR A 130 6.12 -12.66 14.22
N SER A 131 6.91 -13.46 14.92
CA SER A 131 7.61 -14.61 14.33
C SER A 131 6.84 -15.93 14.39
N SER A 132 5.87 -16.05 15.31
CA SER A 132 5.22 -17.32 15.61
C SER A 132 3.83 -17.11 16.23
N GLY A 133 3.10 -18.22 16.40
CA GLY A 133 1.74 -18.21 16.95
C GLY A 133 0.70 -17.68 15.95
N GLU A 134 -0.50 -17.38 16.46
CA GLU A 134 -1.63 -16.88 15.66
C GLU A 134 -1.36 -15.50 15.05
N ARG A 135 -0.37 -14.76 15.57
CA ARG A 135 0.02 -13.44 15.10
C ARG A 135 1.17 -13.48 14.09
N ALA A 136 1.72 -14.65 13.75
CA ALA A 136 2.88 -14.74 12.86
C ALA A 136 2.68 -13.97 11.54
N GLY A 137 3.64 -13.11 11.19
CA GLY A 137 3.57 -12.25 10.01
C GLY A 137 2.75 -10.97 10.16
N LEU A 138 2.06 -10.76 11.29
CA LEU A 138 1.44 -9.48 11.63
C LEU A 138 2.51 -8.50 12.12
N LEU A 139 2.34 -7.22 11.80
CA LEU A 139 3.13 -6.11 12.30
C LEU A 139 2.99 -6.02 13.82
N ARG A 140 4.11 -5.79 14.50
CA ARG A 140 4.16 -5.68 15.97
C ARG A 140 3.44 -4.44 16.46
N GLU A 141 2.84 -4.53 17.64
CA GLU A 141 2.16 -3.41 18.31
C GLU A 141 3.07 -2.20 18.50
N SER A 142 4.34 -2.41 18.85
CA SER A 142 5.37 -1.37 18.94
C SER A 142 5.55 -0.51 17.68
N TYR A 143 5.11 -0.97 16.51
CA TYR A 143 5.11 -0.17 15.29
C TYR A 143 3.83 0.64 15.11
N LEU A 144 2.67 0.12 15.50
CA LEU A 144 1.34 0.64 15.09
C LEU A 144 1.13 2.12 15.47
N ASP A 145 1.59 2.50 16.66
CA ASP A 145 1.46 3.86 17.18
C ASP A 145 2.69 4.75 16.89
N THR A 146 3.69 4.24 16.18
CA THR A 146 4.90 4.99 15.82
C THR A 146 4.94 5.31 14.33
N ARG A 147 5.89 6.17 13.93
CA ARG A 147 6.21 6.43 12.52
C ARG A 147 7.47 5.71 12.09
N THR A 148 7.90 4.67 12.80
CA THR A 148 9.14 3.94 12.47
C THR A 148 8.98 3.23 11.12
N ALA A 149 10.00 3.33 10.27
CA ALA A 149 9.99 2.63 9.00
C ALA A 149 10.19 1.12 9.19
N ILE A 150 9.59 0.35 8.29
CA ILE A 150 9.74 -1.10 8.22
C ILE A 150 10.91 -1.40 7.28
N TYR A 151 11.92 -2.11 7.76
CA TYR A 151 13.03 -2.57 6.93
C TYR A 151 12.91 -4.05 6.62
N GLU A 152 12.68 -4.37 5.35
CA GLU A 152 12.54 -5.74 4.86
C GLU A 152 13.78 -6.22 4.11
N CYS A 153 13.91 -7.53 3.98
CA CYS A 153 14.79 -8.12 2.98
C CYS A 153 14.25 -7.83 1.56
N HIS A 154 15.12 -8.00 0.58
CA HIS A 154 14.84 -7.71 -0.83
C HIS A 154 15.62 -8.66 -1.76
N GLU A 155 15.48 -8.50 -3.07
CA GLU A 155 16.01 -9.43 -4.08
C GLU A 155 17.53 -9.67 -4.01
N GLN A 156 18.34 -8.74 -3.49
CA GLN A 156 19.79 -8.97 -3.32
C GLN A 156 20.17 -9.69 -2.02
N CYS A 157 19.19 -10.01 -1.16
CA CYS A 157 19.45 -10.76 0.06
C CYS A 157 19.60 -12.26 -0.24
N SER A 158 20.48 -12.94 0.49
CA SER A 158 20.70 -14.38 0.39
C SER A 158 19.56 -15.24 0.95
N CYS A 159 18.61 -14.62 1.67
CA CYS A 159 17.44 -15.31 2.23
C CYS A 159 16.37 -15.58 1.17
N GLY A 160 15.61 -16.66 1.36
CA GLY A 160 14.60 -17.11 0.40
C GLY A 160 13.29 -16.32 0.40
N PRO A 161 12.33 -16.67 -0.47
CA PRO A 161 11.03 -15.99 -0.59
C PRO A 161 10.15 -16.14 0.67
N ASP A 162 10.34 -17.22 1.42
CA ASP A 162 9.66 -17.48 2.70
C ASP A 162 10.35 -16.78 3.89
N CYS A 163 11.27 -15.84 3.64
CA CYS A 163 11.88 -15.04 4.69
C CYS A 163 10.79 -14.31 5.49
N PRO A 164 10.77 -14.42 6.83
CA PRO A 164 9.77 -13.75 7.66
C PRO A 164 9.81 -12.22 7.52
N ASN A 165 10.95 -11.66 7.08
CA ASN A 165 11.14 -10.23 6.84
C ASN A 165 10.89 -9.79 5.38
N ARG A 166 9.85 -10.34 4.73
CA ARG A 166 9.44 -10.03 3.34
C ARG A 166 7.90 -9.99 3.17
N VAL A 167 7.18 -9.52 4.19
CA VAL A 167 5.71 -9.50 4.23
C VAL A 167 5.15 -8.58 3.15
N VAL A 168 5.63 -7.34 3.04
CA VAL A 168 5.16 -6.37 2.04
C VAL A 168 5.60 -6.77 0.64
N GLU A 169 6.85 -7.24 0.48
CA GLU A 169 7.39 -7.71 -0.80
C GLU A 169 6.54 -8.81 -1.46
N ARG A 170 5.95 -9.71 -0.66
CA ARG A 170 5.08 -10.79 -1.15
C ARG A 170 3.75 -10.30 -1.72
N GLY A 171 3.42 -9.02 -1.54
CA GLY A 171 2.19 -8.42 -2.01
C GLY A 171 0.96 -8.88 -1.24
N ARG A 172 -0.20 -8.36 -1.66
CA ARG A 172 -1.48 -8.57 -0.99
C ARG A 172 -1.83 -10.06 -0.83
N THR A 173 -2.30 -10.40 0.37
CA THR A 173 -2.78 -11.75 0.74
C THR A 173 -4.26 -11.78 1.14
N LEU A 174 -5.01 -10.73 0.81
CA LEU A 174 -6.41 -10.57 1.17
C LEU A 174 -7.28 -10.41 -0.08
N PRO A 175 -8.42 -11.11 -0.19
CA PRO A 175 -9.41 -10.80 -1.21
C PRO A 175 -10.07 -9.43 -0.93
N LEU A 176 -10.10 -8.57 -1.94
CA LEU A 176 -10.66 -7.22 -1.83
C LEU A 176 -11.85 -7.04 -2.76
N GLN A 177 -12.71 -6.10 -2.39
CA GLN A 177 -13.87 -5.71 -3.17
C GLN A 177 -13.95 -4.19 -3.24
N ILE A 178 -13.78 -3.66 -4.44
CA ILE A 178 -14.06 -2.28 -4.78
C ILE A 178 -15.59 -2.16 -4.90
N PHE A 179 -16.19 -1.27 -4.14
CA PHE A 179 -17.64 -1.11 -4.10
C PHE A 179 -18.05 0.36 -4.17
N ARG A 180 -19.22 0.61 -4.74
CA ARG A 180 -19.82 1.95 -4.74
C ARG A 180 -20.47 2.23 -3.38
N THR A 181 -20.00 3.27 -2.67
CA THR A 181 -20.61 3.71 -1.41
C THR A 181 -21.97 4.36 -1.67
N ASP A 182 -22.88 4.30 -0.69
CA ASP A 182 -24.22 4.86 -0.77
C ASP A 182 -24.36 6.25 -0.11
N ASP A 183 -23.23 6.82 0.32
CA ASP A 183 -23.17 8.02 1.15
C ASP A 183 -22.40 9.19 0.53
N GLY A 184 -22.17 9.13 -0.78
CA GLY A 184 -21.58 10.23 -1.54
C GLY A 184 -20.05 10.24 -1.57
N ARG A 185 -19.35 9.35 -0.83
CA ARG A 185 -17.89 9.21 -0.88
C ARG A 185 -17.37 8.57 -2.17
N GLY A 186 -18.26 7.98 -2.97
CA GLY A 186 -17.94 7.48 -4.30
C GLY A 186 -17.57 6.01 -4.30
N TRP A 187 -16.37 5.66 -4.76
CA TRP A 187 -15.88 4.29 -4.73
C TRP A 187 -15.06 4.07 -3.45
N GLY A 188 -15.30 2.94 -2.77
CA GLY A 188 -14.56 2.50 -1.59
C GLY A 188 -14.02 1.08 -1.78
N VAL A 189 -13.26 0.59 -0.80
CA VAL A 189 -12.81 -0.81 -0.78
C VAL A 189 -13.17 -1.45 0.54
N ARG A 190 -13.50 -2.73 0.50
CA ARG A 190 -13.67 -3.58 1.67
C ARG A 190 -12.98 -4.93 1.46
N ALA A 191 -12.63 -5.62 2.53
CA ALA A 191 -12.22 -7.01 2.46
C ALA A 191 -13.43 -7.95 2.53
N THR A 192 -13.32 -9.11 1.89
CA THR A 192 -14.36 -10.18 1.95
C THR A 192 -14.05 -11.25 3.01
N VAL A 193 -13.12 -10.95 3.90
CA VAL A 193 -12.66 -11.74 5.04
C VAL A 193 -12.34 -10.82 6.21
N ASP A 194 -12.28 -11.35 7.42
CA ASP A 194 -11.81 -10.60 8.59
C ASP A 194 -10.31 -10.30 8.45
N ILE A 195 -9.87 -9.14 8.95
CA ILE A 195 -8.47 -8.72 8.97
C ILE A 195 -8.05 -8.50 10.42
N LYS A 196 -6.90 -9.03 10.81
CA LYS A 196 -6.35 -8.87 12.16
C LYS A 196 -5.56 -7.58 12.31
N CYS A 197 -5.54 -7.02 13.51
CA CYS A 197 -4.66 -5.92 13.89
C CYS A 197 -3.20 -6.28 13.54
N GLY A 198 -2.50 -5.38 12.86
CA GLY A 198 -1.16 -5.57 12.33
C GLY A 198 -1.09 -6.34 11.01
N GLN A 199 -2.19 -6.74 10.40
CA GLN A 199 -2.14 -7.44 9.11
C GLN A 199 -1.86 -6.49 7.95
N PHE A 200 -0.95 -6.88 7.07
CA PHE A 200 -0.69 -6.18 5.81
C PHE A 200 -1.90 -6.29 4.87
N VAL A 201 -2.33 -5.16 4.30
CA VAL A 201 -3.51 -5.08 3.43
C VAL A 201 -3.12 -4.98 1.96
N ASP A 202 -2.46 -3.88 1.57
CA ASP A 202 -1.99 -3.64 0.20
C ASP A 202 -0.96 -2.49 0.21
N THR A 203 -0.34 -2.21 -0.93
CA THR A 203 0.58 -1.08 -1.10
C THR A 203 -0.08 0.02 -1.93
N TYR A 204 0.15 1.30 -1.57
CA TYR A 204 -0.18 2.41 -2.46
C TYR A 204 0.82 2.46 -3.62
N ILE A 205 0.34 2.16 -4.83
CA ILE A 205 1.17 2.13 -6.04
C ILE A 205 0.60 3.09 -7.10
N GLY A 206 1.47 3.53 -7.99
CA GLY A 206 1.14 4.44 -9.07
C GLY A 206 2.34 4.72 -9.95
N GLU A 207 2.29 5.83 -10.67
CA GLU A 207 3.46 6.38 -11.35
C GLU A 207 4.29 7.18 -10.35
N VAL A 208 5.55 6.78 -10.13
CA VAL A 208 6.50 7.55 -9.33
C VAL A 208 7.09 8.64 -10.20
N ILE A 209 6.85 9.89 -9.81
CA ILE A 209 7.27 11.09 -10.54
C ILE A 209 8.14 11.97 -9.65
N THR A 210 8.91 12.87 -10.27
CA THR A 210 9.65 13.89 -9.54
C THR A 210 8.72 14.94 -8.96
N ASP A 211 9.14 15.62 -7.89
CA ASP A 211 8.39 16.75 -7.32
C ASP A 211 8.08 17.85 -8.35
N SER A 212 9.02 18.13 -9.27
CA SER A 212 8.79 19.10 -10.34
C SER A 212 7.65 18.68 -11.28
N GLU A 213 7.58 17.40 -11.66
CA GLU A 213 6.50 16.88 -12.50
C GLU A 213 5.16 16.89 -11.74
N ALA A 214 5.17 16.55 -10.45
CA ALA A 214 3.98 16.64 -9.61
C ALA A 214 3.44 18.08 -9.60
N VAL A 215 4.30 19.09 -9.38
CA VAL A 215 3.91 20.51 -9.41
C VAL A 215 3.30 20.93 -10.75
N GLU A 216 3.83 20.45 -11.88
CA GLU A 216 3.25 20.75 -13.19
C GLU A 216 1.88 20.06 -13.40
N ARG A 217 1.72 18.81 -12.94
CA ARG A 217 0.42 18.11 -12.97
C ARG A 217 -0.61 18.86 -12.12
N ARG A 218 -0.26 19.27 -10.89
CA ARG A 218 -1.13 20.07 -9.99
C ARG A 218 -1.64 21.36 -10.68
N LYS A 219 -0.80 22.03 -11.47
CA LYS A 219 -1.19 23.24 -12.23
C LYS A 219 -2.09 22.93 -13.44
N ALA A 220 -1.84 21.80 -14.10
CA ALA A 220 -2.51 21.43 -15.34
C ALA A 220 -3.94 20.93 -15.12
N THR A 221 -4.21 20.31 -13.97
CA THR A 221 -5.56 19.84 -13.66
C THR A 221 -6.34 20.85 -12.81
N ARG A 222 -7.65 20.96 -13.07
CA ARG A 222 -8.59 21.63 -12.15
C ARG A 222 -9.24 20.64 -11.18
N LYS A 223 -8.86 19.36 -11.26
CA LYS A 223 -9.36 18.31 -10.36
C LYS A 223 -8.45 18.34 -9.15
N LYS A 224 -9.02 18.63 -7.97
CA LYS A 224 -8.27 18.65 -6.71
C LYS A 224 -7.51 17.33 -6.55
N ASP A 225 -6.21 17.43 -6.26
CA ASP A 225 -5.22 16.36 -6.34
C ASP A 225 -5.41 15.28 -5.26
N LEU A 226 -6.42 14.41 -5.39
CA LEU A 226 -6.73 13.41 -4.35
C LEU A 226 -5.91 12.11 -4.42
N TYR A 227 -4.92 11.99 -5.32
CA TYR A 227 -4.20 10.73 -5.54
C TYR A 227 -2.67 10.85 -5.60
N LEU A 228 -2.14 12.00 -5.21
CA LEU A 228 -0.70 12.21 -5.06
C LEU A 228 -0.27 11.87 -3.63
N PHE A 229 0.77 11.06 -3.48
CA PHE A 229 1.37 10.73 -2.18
C PHE A 229 2.86 11.02 -2.20
N ASP A 230 3.32 11.91 -1.33
CA ASP A 230 4.73 12.25 -1.21
C ASP A 230 5.52 11.11 -0.56
N LEU A 231 6.70 10.81 -1.09
CA LEU A 231 7.66 9.85 -0.53
C LEU A 231 8.68 10.59 0.35
N ASP A 232 8.19 11.25 1.40
CA ASP A 232 8.97 12.20 2.21
C ASP A 232 9.58 11.60 3.49
N LYS A 233 9.30 10.34 3.81
CA LYS A 233 9.69 9.69 5.09
C LYS A 233 11.17 9.89 5.46
N PHE A 234 12.05 9.87 4.47
CA PHE A 234 13.51 9.93 4.65
C PHE A 234 14.12 11.24 4.15
N TRP A 235 13.30 12.26 3.90
CA TRP A 235 13.73 13.56 3.40
C TRP A 235 14.85 14.19 4.23
N GLU A 236 14.69 14.22 5.56
CA GLU A 236 15.67 14.79 6.49
C GLU A 236 17.03 14.07 6.47
N VAL A 237 17.03 12.79 6.05
CA VAL A 237 18.22 11.94 5.96
C VAL A 237 18.91 12.10 4.61
N ILE A 238 18.15 12.15 3.50
CA ILE A 238 18.71 12.18 2.15
C ILE A 238 19.30 13.57 1.82
N GLN A 239 18.70 14.65 2.33
CA GLN A 239 19.18 16.05 2.16
C GLN A 239 19.51 16.43 0.71
N ASP A 240 18.77 15.89 -0.26
CA ASP A 240 18.86 16.22 -1.68
C ASP A 240 17.47 16.55 -2.22
N ASP A 241 17.25 17.82 -2.56
CA ASP A 241 15.97 18.26 -3.07
C ASP A 241 15.57 17.61 -4.39
N GLN A 242 16.54 17.13 -5.16
CA GLN A 242 16.27 16.43 -6.42
C GLN A 242 15.79 15.00 -6.21
N SER A 243 15.93 14.45 -4.99
CA SER A 243 15.49 13.11 -4.65
C SER A 243 14.03 13.04 -4.20
N ARG A 244 13.29 14.16 -4.20
CA ARG A 244 11.86 14.18 -3.83
C ARG A 244 11.03 13.50 -4.91
N LEU A 245 10.29 12.49 -4.48
CA LEU A 245 9.44 11.69 -5.34
C LEU A 245 8.03 11.68 -4.81
N VAL A 246 7.08 11.55 -5.73
CA VAL A 246 5.64 11.50 -5.46
C VAL A 246 5.06 10.31 -6.22
N ILE A 247 4.13 9.58 -5.60
CA ILE A 247 3.34 8.55 -6.28
C ILE A 247 2.04 9.19 -6.77
N ASP A 248 1.83 9.19 -8.09
CA ASP A 248 0.58 9.58 -8.73
C ASP A 248 -0.27 8.36 -9.09
N GLY A 249 -1.40 8.22 -8.39
CA GLY A 249 -2.39 7.16 -8.61
C GLY A 249 -3.56 7.53 -9.53
N GLU A 250 -3.64 8.74 -10.11
CA GLU A 250 -4.84 9.24 -10.81
C GLU A 250 -5.27 8.31 -11.94
N TYR A 251 -4.34 7.94 -12.83
CA TYR A 251 -4.63 7.15 -14.04
C TYR A 251 -4.18 5.70 -13.95
N ARG A 252 -3.22 5.36 -13.10
CA ARG A 252 -2.70 4.00 -12.96
C ARG A 252 -2.42 3.70 -11.49
N SER A 253 -3.05 2.67 -10.93
CA SER A 253 -2.86 2.29 -9.53
C SER A 253 -3.39 0.88 -9.23
N GLY A 254 -3.24 0.43 -7.98
CA GLY A 254 -3.91 -0.75 -7.44
C GLY A 254 -5.28 -0.42 -6.83
N PRO A 255 -5.87 -1.35 -6.08
CA PRO A 255 -7.12 -1.13 -5.33
C PRO A 255 -7.02 0.01 -4.30
N SER A 256 -5.82 0.23 -3.75
CA SER A 256 -5.56 1.21 -2.70
C SER A 256 -5.93 2.65 -3.06
N ARG A 257 -5.95 3.00 -4.35
CA ARG A 257 -6.44 4.30 -4.85
C ARG A 257 -7.86 4.62 -4.37
N PHE A 258 -8.66 3.59 -4.15
CA PHE A 258 -10.07 3.72 -3.75
C PHE A 258 -10.27 3.60 -2.23
N PHE A 259 -9.20 3.59 -1.43
CA PHE A 259 -9.34 3.68 0.02
C PHE A 259 -9.80 5.09 0.40
N ASN A 260 -10.92 5.17 1.12
CA ASN A 260 -11.49 6.46 1.53
C ASN A 260 -10.86 6.97 2.83
N HIS A 261 -10.98 8.27 3.02
CA HIS A 261 -10.62 8.94 4.27
C HIS A 261 -11.54 8.53 5.42
N SER A 262 -10.97 8.38 6.62
CA SER A 262 -11.69 8.42 7.89
C SER A 262 -10.88 9.16 8.96
N CYS A 263 -11.56 9.96 9.79
CA CYS A 263 -10.97 10.55 11.00
C CYS A 263 -10.86 9.54 12.17
N ASP A 264 -11.51 8.38 12.04
CA ASP A 264 -11.31 7.19 12.90
C ASP A 264 -10.99 6.00 11.98
N PRO A 265 -9.75 5.95 11.44
CA PRO A 265 -9.38 4.97 10.44
C PRO A 265 -9.20 3.57 11.04
N ASN A 266 -9.24 2.55 10.18
CA ASN A 266 -8.91 1.17 10.56
C ASN A 266 -7.59 0.68 9.96
N MET A 267 -6.96 1.48 9.10
CA MET A 267 -5.64 1.24 8.56
C MET A 267 -4.75 2.48 8.69
N ARG A 268 -3.44 2.26 8.58
CA ARG A 268 -2.42 3.31 8.52
C ARG A 268 -1.34 2.94 7.50
N ILE A 269 -0.70 3.96 6.93
CA ILE A 269 0.43 3.82 6.01
C ILE A 269 1.72 3.70 6.81
N PHE A 270 2.58 2.76 6.41
CA PHE A 270 3.93 2.59 6.91
C PHE A 270 4.90 2.62 5.73
N ALA A 271 5.98 3.38 5.88
CA ALA A 271 7.08 3.35 4.92
C ALA A 271 7.82 2.02 5.05
N ARG A 272 7.88 1.25 3.97
CA ARG A 272 8.67 0.02 3.90
C ARG A 272 9.86 0.21 2.98
N VAL A 273 11.04 -0.08 3.49
CA VAL A 273 12.33 -0.03 2.78
C VAL A 273 12.74 -1.46 2.47
N GLY A 274 13.03 -1.72 1.20
CA GLY A 274 13.70 -2.95 0.77
C GLY A 274 15.22 -2.76 0.81
N ALA A 275 15.76 -2.06 -0.19
CA ALA A 275 17.18 -1.72 -0.22
C ALA A 275 17.47 -0.38 0.46
N HIS A 276 18.49 -0.34 1.33
CA HIS A 276 18.92 0.88 2.02
C HIS A 276 19.41 1.99 1.08
N ALA A 277 19.85 1.64 -0.13
CA ALA A 277 20.22 2.63 -1.14
C ALA A 277 19.00 3.30 -1.81
N GLU A 278 17.78 2.83 -1.52
CA GLU A 278 16.54 3.27 -2.17
C GLU A 278 15.53 3.86 -1.15
N LEU A 279 16.03 4.61 -0.15
CA LEU A 279 15.17 5.25 0.87
C LEU A 279 14.14 6.21 0.25
N ASN A 280 14.49 6.93 -0.83
CA ASN A 280 13.58 7.83 -1.55
C ASN A 280 12.52 7.07 -2.36
N LEU A 281 12.70 5.77 -2.60
CA LEU A 281 11.80 4.90 -3.35
C LEU A 281 11.07 3.88 -2.46
N HIS A 282 10.95 4.15 -1.16
CA HIS A 282 10.22 3.29 -0.23
C HIS A 282 8.78 3.01 -0.66
N ASP A 283 8.22 1.91 -0.16
CA ASP A 283 6.83 1.50 -0.33
C ASP A 283 5.93 2.19 0.69
N LEU A 284 4.70 2.55 0.28
CA LEU A 284 3.64 2.99 1.17
C LEU A 284 2.71 1.81 1.47
N ALA A 285 3.01 1.07 2.54
CA ALA A 285 2.32 -0.16 2.88
C ALA A 285 1.17 0.09 3.88
N PHE A 286 -0.04 -0.36 3.56
CA PHE A 286 -1.17 -0.29 4.47
C PHE A 286 -1.19 -1.48 5.42
N PHE A 287 -1.25 -1.19 6.72
CA PHE A 287 -1.47 -2.17 7.76
C PHE A 287 -2.73 -1.83 8.56
N ALA A 288 -3.47 -2.85 8.97
CA ALA A 288 -4.60 -2.68 9.88
C ALA A 288 -4.10 -2.26 11.27
N ILE A 289 -4.70 -1.24 11.87
CA ILE A 289 -4.35 -0.76 13.23
C ILE A 289 -5.31 -1.26 14.31
N ARG A 290 -6.34 -2.01 13.89
CA ARG A 290 -7.26 -2.76 14.73
C ARG A 290 -7.81 -3.94 13.94
N ASP A 291 -8.52 -4.85 14.62
CA ASP A 291 -9.29 -5.88 13.90
C ASP A 291 -10.38 -5.21 13.03
N ILE A 292 -10.54 -5.70 11.81
CA ILE A 292 -11.50 -5.22 10.81
C ILE A 292 -12.41 -6.39 10.42
N SER A 293 -13.72 -6.18 10.51
CA SER A 293 -14.68 -7.24 10.20
C SER A 293 -14.86 -7.43 8.69
N ASN A 294 -15.20 -8.64 8.26
CA ASN A 294 -15.58 -8.90 6.87
C ASN A 294 -16.68 -7.93 6.41
N GLY A 295 -16.45 -7.27 5.28
CA GLY A 295 -17.38 -6.33 4.66
C GLY A 295 -17.32 -4.90 5.23
N GLU A 296 -16.52 -4.66 6.26
CA GLU A 296 -16.21 -3.32 6.77
C GLU A 296 -15.35 -2.56 5.73
N GLU A 297 -15.65 -1.27 5.54
CA GLU A 297 -14.90 -0.42 4.62
C GLU A 297 -13.48 -0.15 5.14
N LEU A 298 -12.50 -0.28 4.26
CA LEU A 298 -11.10 0.01 4.51
C LEU A 298 -10.85 1.51 4.36
N THR A 299 -10.39 2.14 5.44
CA THR A 299 -10.19 3.59 5.52
C THR A 299 -8.88 3.94 6.22
N PHE A 300 -8.30 5.07 5.85
CA PHE A 300 -7.10 5.62 6.48
C PHE A 300 -7.22 7.14 6.64
N ASP A 301 -6.35 7.71 7.47
CA ASP A 301 -6.25 9.16 7.60
C ASP A 301 -5.28 9.71 6.54
N TYR A 302 -5.80 10.50 5.60
CA TYR A 302 -5.01 11.07 4.49
C TYR A 302 -3.84 11.95 4.95
N VAL A 303 -3.94 12.54 6.14
CA VAL A 303 -2.89 13.41 6.71
C VAL A 303 -2.22 12.81 7.94
N ASP A 304 -2.56 11.57 8.31
CA ASP A 304 -2.02 10.89 9.50
C ASP A 304 -2.06 11.76 10.77
N GLY A 305 -3.18 12.46 10.99
CA GLY A 305 -3.39 13.36 12.13
C GLY A 305 -2.60 14.68 12.08
N GLN A 306 -1.88 14.98 11.01
CA GLN A 306 -1.22 16.27 10.84
C GLN A 306 -2.25 17.38 10.61
N VAL A 307 -2.08 18.51 11.32
CA VAL A 307 -2.84 19.74 11.07
C VAL A 307 -2.07 20.49 9.98
N LEU A 308 -2.63 20.56 8.78
CA LEU A 308 -2.01 21.32 7.70
C LEU A 308 -2.01 22.82 8.04
N PRO A 309 -0.99 23.58 7.59
CA PRO A 309 -0.89 25.01 7.89
C PRO A 309 -2.10 25.79 7.40
N ASP A 310 -2.47 26.84 8.14
CA ASP A 310 -3.51 27.79 7.72
C ASP A 310 -3.19 28.36 6.32
N GLY A 311 -3.97 27.98 5.31
CA GLY A 311 -3.83 28.52 3.94
C GLY A 311 -3.91 27.50 2.81
N GLU A 312 -3.80 26.20 3.09
CA GLU A 312 -4.23 25.18 2.13
C GLU A 312 -5.76 25.10 2.15
N SER A 313 -6.38 25.18 0.98
CA SER A 313 -7.81 25.36 0.87
C SER A 313 -8.55 24.18 1.50
N LEU A 314 -9.34 24.48 2.53
CA LEU A 314 -10.31 23.60 3.17
C LEU A 314 -11.46 23.33 2.20
N ASP A 315 -11.27 22.35 1.34
CA ASP A 315 -11.94 22.40 0.05
C ASP A 315 -13.14 21.47 -0.11
N ASP A 316 -13.23 20.39 0.69
CA ASP A 316 -14.37 19.45 0.65
C ASP A 316 -14.82 19.00 2.06
N GLU A 317 -16.12 18.79 2.22
CA GLU A 317 -16.73 18.31 3.47
C GLU A 317 -16.35 16.84 3.74
N CYS A 318 -15.89 16.53 4.96
CA CYS A 318 -15.58 15.15 5.33
C CYS A 318 -16.86 14.36 5.65
N LEU A 319 -17.13 13.36 4.82
CA LEU A 319 -18.31 12.48 4.92
C LEU A 319 -18.03 11.16 5.66
N CYS A 320 -16.96 11.06 6.46
CA CYS A 320 -16.60 9.81 7.14
C CYS A 320 -17.56 9.37 8.26
N LYS A 321 -18.43 10.28 8.72
CA LYS A 321 -19.45 10.07 9.78
C LYS A 321 -18.91 9.61 11.14
N SER A 322 -17.60 9.61 11.36
CA SER A 322 -17.03 9.32 12.67
C SER A 322 -17.45 10.37 13.70
N THR A 323 -17.59 9.96 14.97
CA THR A 323 -17.91 10.86 16.09
C THR A 323 -16.80 11.88 16.38
N ASN A 324 -15.56 11.57 16.00
CA ASN A 324 -14.39 12.44 16.11
C ASN A 324 -14.02 13.13 14.77
N CYS A 325 -14.97 13.25 13.84
CA CYS A 325 -14.73 13.84 12.52
C CYS A 325 -14.22 15.29 12.61
N ARG A 326 -13.19 15.60 11.82
CA ARG A 326 -12.62 16.96 11.70
C ARG A 326 -13.44 17.90 10.81
N GLY A 327 -14.50 17.38 10.17
CA GLY A 327 -15.45 18.13 9.34
C GLY A 327 -14.99 18.41 7.91
N VAL A 328 -13.69 18.33 7.64
CA VAL A 328 -13.08 18.72 6.36
C VAL A 328 -12.12 17.65 5.87
N LEU A 329 -12.04 17.50 4.55
CA LEU A 329 -11.00 16.73 3.88
C LEU A 329 -9.88 17.68 3.49
N TRP A 330 -8.67 17.21 3.70
CA TRP A 330 -7.45 17.86 3.23
C TRP A 330 -7.09 17.22 1.89
N SER A 331 -6.97 18.02 0.84
CA SER A 331 -6.64 17.59 -0.52
C SER A 331 -5.36 18.21 -1.00
#